data_AF-A0A6B3HB66-F1
#
_entry.id   AF-A0A6B3HB66-F1
#
_cell.length_a   1.000
_cell.length_b   1.000
_cell.length_c   1.000
_cell.angle_alpha   90.00
_cell.angle_beta   90.00
_cell.angle_gamma   90.00
#
_symmetry.space_group_name_H-M   'P 1'
#
loop_
_entity.id
_entity.type
_entity.pdbx_description
1 polymer ?
#
loop_
_entity_poly.entity_id
_entity_poly.type
_entity_poly.pdbx_seq_one_letter_code
_entity_poly.pdbx_strand_id
1 'polypeptide(L)'
;GPGLGGAQDRLTVTVREAGAGDGTYELRCRPSGGDHPDVRGACGRLAELAVEGQDPFAPVPRDAMCTMQYGGDATARIEGTWRGRSVDASFTRTDGCRISQWDRLVPVLPSTGS
;
A
#
# COMPACT_ATOMS: atom_id res chain seq x y z
N GLY A 1 -33.71 -1.94 11.86
CA GLY A 1 -32.64 -1.55 10.92
C GLY A 1 -31.37 -1.29 11.72
N PRO A 2 -30.20 -1.72 11.22
CA PRO A 2 -29.34 -0.82 10.43
C PRO A 2 -28.63 -1.50 9.23
N GLY A 3 -28.15 -0.73 8.26
CA GLY A 3 -27.55 -1.21 7.03
C GLY A 3 -26.14 -1.79 7.21
N LEU A 4 -26.03 -3.12 7.08
CA LEU A 4 -24.78 -3.87 7.00
C LEU A 4 -24.18 -3.81 5.59
N GLY A 5 -24.02 -2.61 5.04
CA GLY A 5 -23.16 -2.38 3.89
C GLY A 5 -21.73 -2.30 4.38
N GLY A 6 -21.07 -3.44 4.59
CA GLY A 6 -19.67 -3.48 5.03
C GLY A 6 -18.85 -2.52 4.19
N ALA A 7 -18.23 -1.52 4.81
CA ALA A 7 -17.49 -0.47 4.11
C ALA A 7 -16.57 -1.12 3.07
N GLN A 8 -16.83 -0.82 1.80
CA GLN A 8 -16.10 -1.43 0.70
C GLN A 8 -14.64 -0.97 0.78
N ASP A 9 -13.71 -1.92 0.72
CA ASP A 9 -12.30 -1.56 0.60
C ASP A 9 -12.10 -0.94 -0.77
N ARG A 10 -11.82 0.36 -0.78
CA ARG A 10 -11.54 1.14 -1.98
C ARG A 10 -10.37 2.04 -1.68
N LEU A 11 -9.29 1.79 -2.40
CA LEU A 11 -8.06 2.52 -2.29
C LEU A 11 -7.70 3.13 -3.64
N THR A 12 -7.14 4.32 -3.61
CA THR A 12 -6.45 4.95 -4.74
C THR A 12 -4.97 4.87 -4.45
N VAL A 13 -4.23 4.19 -5.32
CA VAL A 13 -2.78 4.00 -5.24
C VAL A 13 -2.14 4.88 -6.29
N THR A 14 -1.44 5.94 -5.88
CA THR A 14 -0.67 6.80 -6.78
C THR A 14 0.81 6.48 -6.62
N VAL A 15 1.49 6.14 -7.71
CA VAL A 15 2.92 5.81 -7.76
C VAL A 15 3.64 6.78 -8.71
N ARG A 16 4.84 7.21 -8.32
CA ARG A 16 5.70 8.10 -9.10
C ARG A 16 7.15 7.64 -9.01
N GLU A 17 7.92 7.91 -10.06
CA GLU A 17 9.37 7.63 -10.14
C GLU A 17 9.73 6.14 -9.94
N ALA A 18 8.79 5.24 -10.27
CA ALA A 18 8.93 3.79 -10.31
C ALA A 18 8.97 3.24 -11.76
N GLY A 19 9.02 4.12 -12.76
CA GLY A 19 9.12 3.74 -14.17
C GLY A 19 7.81 3.15 -14.70
N ALA A 20 7.84 1.90 -15.17
CA ALA A 20 6.65 1.26 -15.74
C ALA A 20 5.50 1.05 -14.73
N GLY A 21 5.78 1.17 -13.43
CA GLY A 21 4.78 1.12 -12.37
C GLY A 21 4.15 2.48 -12.03
N ASP A 22 4.52 3.55 -12.72
CA ASP A 22 3.97 4.89 -12.47
C ASP A 22 2.52 5.02 -12.93
N GLY A 23 1.71 5.69 -12.11
CA GLY A 23 0.30 5.92 -12.40
C GLY A 23 -0.55 6.10 -11.17
N THR A 24 -1.84 6.33 -11.39
CA THR A 24 -2.87 6.33 -10.35
C THR A 24 -3.82 5.17 -10.64
N TYR A 25 -4.01 4.30 -9.66
CA TYR A 25 -4.81 3.10 -9.78
C TYR A 25 -5.88 3.03 -8.71
N GLU A 26 -7.08 2.64 -9.09
CA GLU A 26 -8.13 2.23 -8.19
C GLU A 26 -7.98 0.73 -7.86
N LEU A 27 -7.98 0.43 -6.56
CA LEU A 27 -7.99 -0.92 -6.01
C LEU A 27 -9.23 -1.11 -5.14
N ARG A 28 -10.11 -2.02 -5.55
CA ARG A 28 -11.23 -2.50 -4.73
C ARG A 28 -11.01 -3.96 -4.37
N CYS A 29 -11.29 -4.33 -3.11
CA CYS A 29 -11.12 -5.72 -2.67
C CYS A 29 -12.43 -6.46 -2.38
N ARG A 30 -13.55 -5.76 -2.21
CA ARG A 30 -14.86 -6.36 -1.88
C ARG A 30 -16.00 -5.59 -2.58
N PRO A 31 -16.48 -6.05 -3.76
CA PRO A 31 -15.88 -7.09 -4.60
C PRO A 31 -14.55 -6.62 -5.21
N SER A 32 -13.68 -7.56 -5.60
CA SER A 32 -12.40 -7.24 -6.22
C SER A 32 -12.59 -6.56 -7.58
N GLY A 33 -11.92 -5.44 -7.82
CA GLY A 33 -11.91 -4.76 -9.13
C GLY A 33 -11.15 -3.44 -9.10
N GLY A 34 -11.25 -2.67 -10.17
CA GLY A 34 -10.46 -1.46 -10.37
C GLY A 34 -9.54 -1.60 -11.57
N ASP A 35 -8.65 -0.64 -11.77
CA ASP A 35 -7.66 -0.62 -12.85
C ASP A 35 -6.23 -0.91 -12.35
N HIS A 36 -6.09 -1.29 -11.07
CA HIS A 36 -4.82 -1.78 -10.54
C HIS A 36 -4.28 -2.98 -11.35
N PRO A 37 -3.00 -3.00 -11.76
CA PRO A 37 -2.44 -4.03 -12.63
C PRO A 37 -2.60 -5.46 -12.10
N ASP A 38 -2.55 -5.62 -10.77
CA ASP A 38 -2.80 -6.89 -10.09
C ASP A 38 -3.78 -6.72 -8.93
N VAL A 39 -5.08 -6.59 -9.25
CA VAL A 39 -6.14 -6.47 -8.23
C VAL A 39 -6.14 -7.65 -7.25
N ARG A 40 -6.01 -8.89 -7.74
CA ARG A 40 -6.13 -10.09 -6.90
C ARG A 40 -4.94 -10.23 -5.97
N GLY A 41 -3.72 -10.07 -6.47
CA GLY A 41 -2.51 -10.12 -5.66
C GLY A 41 -2.46 -9.00 -4.62
N ALA A 42 -2.79 -7.77 -5.02
CA ALA A 42 -2.81 -6.63 -4.10
C ALA A 42 -3.81 -6.83 -2.94
N CYS A 43 -5.03 -7.26 -3.25
CA CYS A 43 -6.02 -7.56 -2.22
C CYS A 43 -5.64 -8.75 -1.35
N GLY A 44 -5.05 -9.80 -1.94
CA GLY A 44 -4.53 -10.95 -1.20
C GLY A 44 -3.45 -10.53 -0.20
N ARG A 45 -2.51 -9.67 -0.62
CA ARG A 45 -1.43 -9.18 0.24
C ARG A 45 -1.94 -8.34 1.40
N LEU A 46 -2.88 -7.43 1.15
CA LEU A 46 -3.51 -6.65 2.22
C LEU A 46 -4.25 -7.56 3.21
N ALA A 47 -4.91 -8.61 2.73
CA ALA A 47 -5.60 -9.57 3.59
C ALA A 47 -4.62 -10.39 4.45
N GLU A 48 -3.51 -10.84 3.88
CA GLU A 48 -2.45 -11.56 4.60
C GLU A 48 -1.86 -10.72 5.74
N LEU A 49 -1.43 -9.48 5.44
CA LEU A 49 -0.92 -8.54 6.44
C LEU A 49 -1.93 -8.29 7.57
N ALA A 50 -3.22 -8.19 7.21
CA ALA A 50 -4.30 -8.06 8.17
C ALA A 50 -4.48 -9.28 9.07
N VAL A 51 -4.25 -10.49 8.57
CA VAL A 51 -4.31 -11.74 9.34
C VAL A 51 -3.10 -11.85 10.28
N GLU A 52 -1.94 -11.38 9.84
CA GLU A 52 -0.72 -11.28 10.66
C GLU A 52 -0.78 -10.19 11.74
N GLY A 53 -1.86 -9.41 11.77
CA GLY A 53 -2.04 -8.31 12.73
C GLY A 53 -1.20 -7.07 12.41
N GLN A 54 -0.67 -6.97 11.19
CA GLN A 54 0.12 -5.83 10.74
C GLN A 54 -0.79 -4.75 10.14
N ASP A 55 -0.48 -3.48 10.41
CA ASP A 55 -1.11 -2.35 9.71
C ASP A 55 -0.20 -1.89 8.55
N PRO A 56 -0.51 -2.23 7.29
CA PRO A 56 0.30 -1.83 6.13
C PRO A 56 0.46 -0.32 5.97
N PHE A 57 -0.49 0.45 6.51
CA PHE A 57 -0.58 1.89 6.31
C PHE A 57 -0.05 2.70 7.51
N ALA A 58 0.39 2.03 8.57
CA ALA A 58 0.99 2.71 9.72
C ALA A 58 2.36 3.31 9.32
N PRO A 59 2.69 4.52 9.78
CA PRO A 59 3.98 5.13 9.49
C PRO A 59 5.12 4.37 10.19
N VAL A 60 6.32 4.46 9.63
CA VAL A 60 7.54 4.02 10.34
C VAL A 60 7.69 4.86 11.62
N PRO A 61 7.88 4.23 12.80
CA PRO A 61 8.11 4.96 14.05
C PRO A 61 9.31 5.90 13.95
N ARG A 62 9.20 7.09 14.58
CA ARG A 62 10.26 8.12 14.51
C ARG A 62 11.57 7.70 15.19
N ASP A 63 11.46 6.79 16.15
CA ASP A 63 12.54 6.21 16.94
C ASP A 63 13.04 4.87 16.40
N ALA A 64 12.50 4.40 15.26
CA ALA A 64 12.99 3.19 14.62
C ALA A 64 14.45 3.34 14.19
N MET A 65 15.26 2.32 14.48
CA MET A 65 16.65 2.26 14.03
C MET A 65 16.70 1.79 12.58
N CYS A 66 16.79 2.74 11.64
CA CYS A 66 16.79 2.48 10.21
C CYS A 66 18.20 2.64 9.63
N THR A 67 18.55 1.79 8.66
CA THR A 67 19.81 1.93 7.92
C THR A 67 19.75 3.12 6.96
N MET A 68 20.89 3.77 6.71
CA MET A 68 21.00 4.89 5.76
C MET A 68 21.11 4.40 4.30
N GLN A 69 20.29 3.41 3.92
CA GLN A 69 20.26 2.86 2.56
C GLN A 69 19.30 3.66 1.69
N TYR A 70 19.78 4.17 0.56
CA TYR A 70 18.93 4.80 -0.45
C TYR A 70 18.43 3.77 -1.46
N GLY A 71 17.11 3.59 -1.55
CA GLY A 71 16.46 2.66 -2.47
C GLY A 71 15.97 3.31 -3.78
N GLY A 72 16.13 4.62 -3.94
CA GLY A 72 15.71 5.36 -5.13
C GLY A 72 14.59 6.37 -4.89
N ASP A 73 14.22 7.09 -5.94
CA ASP A 73 13.31 8.24 -5.88
C ASP A 73 11.82 7.85 -5.84
N ALA A 74 11.50 6.56 -5.99
CA ALA A 74 10.13 6.09 -6.06
C ALA A 74 9.31 6.49 -4.82
N THR A 75 8.12 7.02 -5.07
CA THR A 75 7.16 7.39 -4.04
C THR A 75 5.79 6.82 -4.35
N ALA A 76 4.99 6.59 -3.30
CA ALA A 76 3.60 6.23 -3.45
C ALA A 76 2.72 6.90 -2.40
N ARG A 77 1.47 7.15 -2.75
CA ARG A 77 0.42 7.57 -1.83
C ARG A 77 -0.79 6.66 -1.98
N ILE A 78 -1.27 6.13 -0.87
CA ILE A 78 -2.46 5.29 -0.84
C ILE A 78 -3.52 6.01 -0.01
N GLU A 79 -4.68 6.23 -0.61
CA GLU A 79 -5.81 6.95 0.01
C GLU A 79 -7.10 6.15 -0.11
N GLY A 80 -8.04 6.34 0.83
CA GLY A 80 -9.39 5.80 0.72
C GLY A 80 -9.87 5.10 1.99
N THR A 81 -10.52 3.96 1.84
CA THR A 81 -11.07 3.19 2.96
C THR A 81 -10.59 1.75 2.92
N TRP A 82 -10.09 1.27 4.04
CA TRP A 82 -9.71 -0.13 4.24
C TRP A 82 -10.20 -0.65 5.59
N ARG A 83 -10.96 -1.74 5.57
CA ARG A 83 -11.57 -2.37 6.76
C ARG A 83 -12.33 -1.37 7.64
N GLY A 84 -13.02 -0.42 7.00
CA GLY A 84 -13.79 0.63 7.68
C GLY A 84 -12.97 1.79 8.25
N ARG A 85 -11.65 1.80 8.07
CA ARG A 85 -10.77 2.92 8.46
C ARG A 85 -10.41 3.77 7.25
N SER A 86 -10.40 5.09 7.42
CA SER A 86 -9.81 5.99 6.44
C SER A 86 -8.30 5.78 6.38
N VAL A 87 -7.76 5.74 5.17
CA VAL A 87 -6.35 5.59 4.87
C VAL A 87 -5.88 6.83 4.13
N ASP A 88 -4.75 7.37 4.58
CA ASP A 88 -3.92 8.33 3.85
C ASP A 88 -2.46 8.04 4.26
N ALA A 89 -1.78 7.21 3.46
CA ALA A 89 -0.44 6.73 3.75
C ALA A 89 0.50 7.08 2.60
N SER A 90 1.70 7.56 2.96
CA SER A 90 2.75 7.89 2.00
C SER A 90 3.96 6.99 2.20
N PHE A 91 4.51 6.52 1.10
CA PHE A 91 5.63 5.60 1.04
C PHE A 91 6.76 6.23 0.24
N THR A 92 7.98 6.10 0.74
CA THR A 92 9.22 6.50 0.06
C THR A 92 10.23 5.36 0.19
N ARG A 93 11.40 5.49 -0.43
CA ARG A 93 12.49 4.51 -0.34
C ARG A 93 13.80 5.14 0.13
N THR A 94 13.72 6.08 1.07
CA THR A 94 14.87 6.92 1.48
C THR A 94 15.75 6.33 2.59
N ASP A 95 15.32 5.25 3.25
CA ASP A 95 16.08 4.48 4.25
C ASP A 95 15.62 3.02 4.29
N GLY A 96 16.34 2.17 5.04
CA GLY A 96 16.05 0.73 5.09
C GLY A 96 14.67 0.36 5.65
N CYS A 97 14.12 1.13 6.58
CA CYS A 97 12.78 0.86 7.11
C CYS A 97 11.70 1.17 6.09
N ARG A 98 11.87 2.28 5.36
CA ARG A 98 10.98 2.73 4.29
C ARG A 98 11.02 1.79 3.08
N ILE A 99 12.22 1.32 2.70
CA ILE A 99 12.39 0.24 1.71
C ILE A 99 11.65 -1.02 2.17
N SER A 100 11.88 -1.47 3.41
CA SER A 100 11.21 -2.66 3.94
C SER A 100 9.68 -2.50 4.04
N GLN A 101 9.19 -1.27 4.23
CA GLN A 101 7.75 -0.99 4.20
C GLN A 101 7.19 -1.07 2.79
N TRP A 102 7.89 -0.51 1.79
CA TRP A 102 7.54 -0.62 0.38
C TRP A 102 7.47 -2.08 -0.07
N ASP A 103 8.52 -2.85 0.20
CA ASP A 103 8.65 -4.23 -0.26
C ASP A 103 7.58 -5.13 0.35
N ARG A 104 7.23 -4.90 1.62
CA ARG A 104 6.12 -5.61 2.28
C ARG A 104 4.77 -5.36 1.61
N LEU A 105 4.60 -4.28 0.87
CA LEU A 105 3.36 -3.97 0.18
C LEU A 105 3.31 -4.49 -1.25
N VAL A 106 4.38 -5.08 -1.80
CA VAL A 106 4.31 -5.70 -3.13
C VAL A 106 3.32 -6.89 -3.08
N PRO A 107 2.34 -7.00 -4.01
CA PRO A 107 2.19 -6.24 -5.25
C PRO A 107 1.18 -5.08 -5.22
N VAL A 108 0.73 -4.59 -4.06
CA VAL A 108 -0.05 -3.33 -3.95
C VAL A 108 0.75 -2.14 -4.48
N LEU A 109 2.06 -2.14 -4.21
CA LEU A 109 3.02 -1.25 -4.85
C LEU A 109 3.82 -2.05 -5.88
N PRO A 110 4.33 -1.40 -6.95
CA PRO A 110 5.14 -2.10 -7.93
C PRO A 110 6.45 -2.58 -7.31
N SER A 111 6.94 -3.73 -7.79
CA SER A 111 8.31 -4.15 -7.55
C SER A 111 9.24 -3.13 -8.19
N THR A 112 10.07 -2.52 -7.36
CA THR A 112 11.14 -1.64 -7.82
C THR A 112 12.43 -2.36 -7.47
N GLY A 113 13.28 -2.64 -8.45
CA GLY A 113 14.54 -3.33 -8.21
C GLY A 113 15.29 -2.65 -7.06
N SER A 114 15.90 -3.45 -6.19
CA SER A 114 16.88 -2.99 -5.20
C SER A 114 18.27 -3.35 -5.71
#